data_AF-A0A847NBL8-F1
#
_entry.id   AF-A0A847NBL8-F1
#
_cell.length_a   1.000
_cell.length_b   1.000
_cell.length_c   1.000
_cell.angle_alpha   90.00
_cell.angle_beta   90.00
_cell.angle_gamma   90.00
#
_symmetry.space_group_name_H-M   'P 1'
#
loop_
_entity.id
_entity.type
_entity.pdbx_description
1 polymer ?
#
loop_
_entity_poly.entity_id
_entity_poly.type
_entity_poly.pdbx_seq_one_letter_code
_entity_poly.pdbx_strand_id
1 'polypeptide(L)'
;MKKRILSIVLSLCIIMTLFMSVPVFAAAGISLNKTQFTGGEPGEATVSGLSDEEIEHGAYLLLAPQGARDSYDEWFLEHVGNLPASNICEFNAPTELGNYEIWLKDGDGNLMTRAPFSVVAPKAKPGDITVSKSEAKISEPMSVTVKGLTDEMIENDAWLGIEKANTKIQNTEHRTYINDLPADNIYKFNAPTRFGQYEIRVFSDGVYTQDDAEAYLFGTVSFNVVSSKAQPGDIVISKSPVLPEEKMSVTVKDLTPGEIENDAWIGIAKVGERLNNTPLYAYIRNLPVNNTLEFNAPIESGTYEVRVFCSGVMEEEEYEYGMFGTAQFIVSGEAAPSDDIAAGEEGLSPWAAPVVNEARDENLVTDKVLVDFPSPITREEFCELAVLLYEKMTGTAAPAPAANPFSDTTNPQILKAANLGIVGGVGGGKFAPNNNVTRQEIAVMLLRTLKNVMPNISTAAQFKTQFQDAGSIDSWALEAVKFMNANDIIAGSTVNGVSYMLPKGNTTKEQAIALVLRMYNKFNTL
;
A
#
# COMPACT_ATOMS: atom_id res chain seq x y z
N MET A 1 84.72 -13.61 -6.28
CA MET A 1 84.58 -14.71 -7.26
C MET A 1 83.50 -15.68 -6.79
N LYS A 2 82.24 -15.46 -7.17
CA LYS A 2 81.10 -16.37 -6.92
C LYS A 2 80.20 -16.37 -8.15
N LYS A 3 80.66 -16.99 -9.22
CA LYS A 3 79.91 -17.35 -10.43
C LYS A 3 80.48 -18.68 -10.90
N ARG A 4 79.81 -19.81 -10.57
CA ARG A 4 79.91 -21.16 -11.21
C ARG A 4 79.37 -22.36 -10.39
N ILE A 5 78.42 -22.18 -9.46
CA ILE A 5 77.82 -23.34 -8.73
C ILE A 5 76.28 -23.42 -8.85
N LEU A 6 75.63 -22.55 -9.63
CA LEU A 6 74.16 -22.52 -9.75
C LEU A 6 73.58 -23.05 -11.08
N SER A 7 74.35 -23.82 -11.86
CA SER A 7 73.86 -24.40 -13.14
C SER A 7 73.95 -25.91 -13.24
N ILE A 8 74.35 -26.62 -12.17
CA ILE A 8 74.44 -28.09 -12.20
C ILE A 8 73.32 -28.76 -11.37
N VAL A 9 72.68 -28.04 -10.44
CA VAL A 9 71.57 -28.60 -9.63
C VAL A 9 70.20 -28.49 -10.32
N LEU A 10 70.04 -27.60 -11.31
CA LEU A 10 68.76 -27.47 -12.04
C LEU A 10 68.61 -28.45 -13.23
N SER A 11 69.71 -28.98 -13.76
CA SER A 11 69.67 -29.98 -14.84
C SER A 11 69.47 -31.43 -14.36
N LEU A 12 69.64 -31.71 -13.06
CA LEU A 12 69.40 -33.06 -12.53
C LEU A 12 67.93 -33.30 -12.14
N CYS A 13 67.16 -32.25 -11.79
CA CYS A 13 65.73 -32.38 -11.47
C CYS A 13 64.81 -32.45 -12.70
N ILE A 14 65.26 -31.98 -13.87
CA ILE A 14 64.46 -32.01 -15.11
C ILE A 14 64.64 -33.34 -15.88
N ILE A 15 65.70 -34.11 -15.61
CA ILE A 15 65.92 -35.43 -16.25
C ILE A 15 65.29 -36.58 -15.44
N MET A 16 64.99 -36.38 -14.15
CA MET A 16 64.35 -37.39 -13.29
C MET A 16 62.81 -37.36 -13.28
N THR A 17 62.20 -36.43 -14.03
CA THR A 17 60.75 -36.38 -14.29
C THR A 17 60.36 -36.96 -15.66
N LEU A 18 61.33 -37.34 -16.49
CA LEU A 18 61.11 -37.91 -17.83
C LEU A 18 61.08 -39.45 -17.87
N PHE A 19 61.26 -40.15 -16.75
CA PHE A 19 61.25 -41.62 -16.69
C PHE A 19 60.29 -42.22 -15.66
N MET A 20 59.37 -41.42 -15.12
CA MET A 20 58.24 -41.89 -14.30
C MET A 20 56.94 -41.22 -14.77
N SER A 21 56.66 -41.20 -16.08
CA SER A 21 55.28 -41.14 -16.52
C SER A 21 54.68 -42.51 -16.28
N VAL A 22 54.26 -42.78 -15.03
CA VAL A 22 53.28 -43.82 -14.79
C VAL A 22 52.13 -43.47 -15.74
N PRO A 23 51.73 -44.35 -16.68
CA PRO A 23 50.54 -44.09 -17.46
C PRO A 23 49.42 -43.82 -16.47
N VAL A 24 48.93 -42.58 -16.44
CA VAL A 24 47.68 -42.27 -15.78
C VAL A 24 46.63 -42.90 -16.67
N PHE A 25 46.33 -44.17 -16.42
CA PHE A 25 45.17 -44.80 -17.02
C PHE A 25 43.97 -43.96 -16.59
N ALA A 26 43.26 -43.39 -17.56
CA ALA A 26 41.99 -42.74 -17.29
C ALA A 26 41.10 -43.79 -16.62
N ALA A 27 40.49 -43.46 -15.49
CA ALA A 27 39.58 -44.38 -14.82
C ALA A 27 38.43 -44.78 -15.76
N ALA A 28 37.98 -46.02 -15.66
CA ALA A 28 36.85 -46.52 -16.44
C ALA A 28 35.64 -45.59 -16.29
N GLY A 29 35.05 -45.21 -17.42
CA GLY A 29 34.02 -44.18 -17.52
C GLY A 29 32.92 -44.57 -18.49
N ILE A 30 31.70 -44.17 -18.15
CA ILE A 30 30.53 -44.22 -19.05
C ILE A 30 30.02 -42.78 -19.23
N SER A 31 29.69 -42.41 -20.46
CA SER A 31 28.98 -41.17 -20.77
C SER A 31 27.78 -41.46 -21.67
N LEU A 32 26.67 -40.77 -21.43
CA LEU A 32 25.45 -40.91 -22.24
C LEU A 32 25.35 -39.73 -23.21
N ASN A 33 24.79 -39.97 -24.40
CA ASN A 33 24.51 -38.89 -25.36
C ASN A 33 23.54 -37.84 -24.80
N LYS A 34 22.66 -38.24 -23.87
CA LYS A 34 21.81 -37.38 -23.06
C LYS A 34 21.40 -38.08 -21.77
N THR A 35 20.84 -37.34 -20.82
CA THR A 35 20.47 -37.84 -19.49
C THR A 35 18.96 -37.94 -19.27
N GLN A 36 18.16 -37.60 -20.28
CA GLN A 36 16.70 -37.67 -20.23
C GLN A 36 16.14 -38.23 -21.54
N PHE A 37 15.35 -39.29 -21.43
CA PHE A 37 14.74 -40.04 -22.52
C PHE A 37 13.23 -40.09 -22.37
N THR A 38 12.52 -40.33 -23.46
CA THR A 38 11.12 -40.77 -23.46
C THR A 38 11.03 -42.29 -23.52
N GLY A 39 9.89 -42.87 -23.13
CA GLY A 39 9.73 -44.32 -23.08
C GLY A 39 10.05 -44.98 -24.44
N GLY A 40 10.95 -45.95 -24.44
CA GLY A 40 11.39 -46.65 -25.66
C GLY A 40 12.30 -45.84 -26.60
N GLU A 41 12.71 -44.63 -26.21
CA GLU A 41 13.60 -43.80 -27.04
C GLU A 41 15.01 -44.41 -27.13
N PRO A 42 15.61 -44.49 -28.34
CA PRO A 42 16.97 -44.97 -28.48
C PRO A 42 17.99 -44.02 -27.85
N GLY A 43 19.01 -44.59 -27.23
CA GLY A 43 20.10 -43.91 -26.57
C GLY A 43 21.46 -44.54 -26.86
N GLU A 44 22.51 -43.77 -26.54
CA GLU A 44 23.89 -44.17 -26.77
C GLU A 44 24.71 -44.02 -25.47
N ALA A 45 25.40 -45.08 -25.08
CA ALA A 45 26.34 -45.10 -23.97
C ALA A 45 27.77 -45.32 -24.49
N THR A 46 28.63 -44.32 -24.31
CA THR A 46 30.04 -44.38 -24.70
C THR A 46 30.89 -44.84 -23.53
N VAL A 47 31.63 -45.92 -23.75
CA VAL A 47 32.56 -46.51 -22.77
C VAL A 47 33.99 -46.00 -23.02
N SER A 48 34.71 -45.67 -21.95
CA SER A 48 36.07 -45.13 -22.03
C SER A 48 36.93 -45.56 -20.83
N GLY A 49 38.25 -45.49 -20.98
CA GLY A 49 39.18 -45.69 -19.86
C GLY A 49 39.36 -47.13 -19.37
N LEU A 50 38.95 -48.15 -20.13
CA LEU A 50 39.31 -49.53 -19.83
C LEU A 50 40.67 -49.89 -20.42
N SER A 51 41.41 -50.74 -19.71
CA SER A 51 42.59 -51.44 -20.20
C SER A 51 42.21 -52.63 -21.09
N ASP A 52 43.13 -53.07 -21.94
CA ASP A 52 42.94 -54.27 -22.78
C ASP A 52 42.64 -55.52 -21.91
N GLU A 53 43.24 -55.60 -20.72
CA GLU A 53 43.01 -56.69 -19.76
C GLU A 53 41.56 -56.69 -19.25
N GLU A 54 41.00 -55.53 -18.88
CA GLU A 54 39.61 -55.43 -18.41
C GLU A 54 38.60 -55.78 -19.52
N ILE A 55 38.92 -55.46 -20.78
CA ILE A 55 38.10 -55.83 -21.94
C ILE A 55 38.18 -57.34 -22.21
N GLU A 56 39.39 -57.92 -22.20
CA GLU A 56 39.61 -59.36 -22.41
C GLU A 56 39.01 -60.22 -21.29
N HIS A 57 38.99 -59.71 -20.05
CA HIS A 57 38.34 -60.37 -18.91
C HIS A 57 36.80 -60.25 -18.94
N GLY A 58 36.21 -59.60 -19.94
CA GLY A 58 34.78 -59.70 -20.22
C GLY A 58 33.91 -58.63 -19.57
N ALA A 59 34.45 -57.42 -19.31
CA ALA A 59 33.66 -56.28 -18.86
C ALA A 59 32.38 -56.07 -19.69
N TYR A 60 31.29 -55.65 -19.05
CA TYR A 60 29.96 -55.58 -19.68
C TYR A 60 29.09 -54.46 -19.13
N LEU A 61 28.06 -54.11 -19.91
CA LEU A 61 27.09 -53.06 -19.60
C LEU A 61 25.73 -53.65 -19.21
N LEU A 62 25.11 -53.03 -18.21
CA LEU A 62 23.76 -53.31 -17.75
C LEU A 62 22.95 -52.02 -17.64
N LEU A 63 21.64 -52.12 -17.78
CA LEU A 63 20.68 -51.06 -17.46
C LEU A 63 19.88 -51.49 -16.23
N ALA A 64 19.72 -50.63 -15.23
CA ALA A 64 18.92 -50.96 -14.03
C ALA A 64 18.16 -49.73 -13.52
N PRO A 65 17.03 -49.91 -12.82
CA PRO A 65 16.42 -48.85 -12.02
C PRO A 65 17.43 -48.28 -11.01
N GLN A 66 17.37 -46.97 -10.78
CA GLN A 66 18.27 -46.32 -9.85
C GLN A 66 18.08 -46.88 -8.44
N GLY A 67 19.17 -47.33 -7.82
CA GLY A 67 19.15 -47.90 -6.47
C GLY A 67 18.83 -49.39 -6.40
N ALA A 68 18.70 -50.08 -7.54
CA ALA A 68 18.64 -51.54 -7.59
C ALA A 68 19.83 -52.17 -6.82
N ARG A 69 19.57 -53.25 -6.08
CA ARG A 69 20.56 -53.90 -5.19
C ARG A 69 20.93 -55.32 -5.60
N ASP A 70 20.10 -55.98 -6.41
CA ASP A 70 20.26 -57.38 -6.81
C ASP A 70 19.94 -57.58 -8.32
N SER A 71 20.41 -58.69 -8.89
CA SER A 71 20.46 -58.95 -10.34
C SER A 71 19.12 -59.19 -11.06
N TYR A 72 17.99 -59.11 -10.36
CA TYR A 72 16.66 -59.35 -10.96
C TYR A 72 16.08 -58.11 -11.68
N ASP A 73 16.59 -56.92 -11.36
CA ASP A 73 16.14 -55.65 -11.94
C ASP A 73 17.16 -55.09 -12.97
N GLU A 74 18.10 -55.92 -13.43
CA GLU A 74 19.16 -55.54 -14.36
C GLU A 74 18.88 -56.11 -15.77
N TRP A 75 18.92 -55.26 -16.79
CA TRP A 75 18.83 -55.65 -18.19
C TRP A 75 20.22 -55.65 -18.82
N PHE A 76 20.70 -56.81 -19.26
CA PHE A 76 21.96 -56.94 -19.99
C PHE A 76 21.90 -56.18 -21.31
N LEU A 77 22.89 -55.32 -21.55
CA LEU A 77 23.03 -54.57 -22.79
C LEU A 77 24.01 -55.26 -23.73
N GLU A 78 25.31 -55.26 -23.39
CA GLU A 78 26.37 -55.78 -24.27
C GLU A 78 27.68 -56.00 -23.49
N HIS A 79 28.55 -56.90 -23.97
CA HIS A 79 29.94 -56.99 -23.52
C HIS A 79 30.79 -55.89 -24.17
N VAL A 80 31.67 -55.25 -23.40
CA VAL A 80 32.55 -54.17 -23.90
C VAL A 80 33.41 -54.65 -25.07
N GLY A 81 33.88 -55.90 -25.04
CA GLY A 81 34.67 -56.50 -26.13
C GLY A 81 33.90 -56.70 -27.45
N ASN A 82 32.57 -56.61 -27.43
CA ASN A 82 31.72 -56.71 -28.62
C ASN A 82 31.34 -55.34 -29.20
N LEU A 83 31.68 -54.24 -28.51
CA LEU A 83 31.31 -52.91 -28.97
C LEU A 83 32.03 -52.56 -30.30
N PRO A 84 31.41 -51.75 -31.16
CA PRO A 84 32.07 -51.22 -32.36
C PRO A 84 33.30 -50.38 -31.97
N ALA A 85 34.19 -50.10 -32.93
CA ALA A 85 35.41 -49.31 -32.69
C ALA A 85 35.17 -47.90 -32.13
N SER A 86 33.92 -47.40 -32.17
CA SER A 86 33.49 -46.17 -31.51
C SER A 86 33.28 -46.31 -30.00
N ASN A 87 33.29 -47.53 -29.45
CA ASN A 87 32.97 -47.88 -28.05
C ASN A 87 31.57 -47.40 -27.61
N ILE A 88 30.63 -47.32 -28.54
CA ILE A 88 29.25 -46.91 -28.28
C ILE A 88 28.37 -48.15 -28.21
N CYS A 89 27.64 -48.28 -27.10
CA CYS A 89 26.53 -49.20 -26.93
C CYS A 89 25.22 -48.47 -27.20
N GLU A 90 24.46 -48.94 -28.18
CA GLU A 90 23.07 -48.49 -28.40
C GLU A 90 22.14 -49.23 -27.44
N PHE A 91 21.14 -48.53 -26.89
CA PHE A 91 20.12 -49.12 -26.03
C PHE A 91 18.77 -48.43 -26.26
N ASN A 92 17.66 -49.05 -25.84
CA ASN A 92 16.37 -48.37 -25.76
C ASN A 92 16.08 -48.05 -24.30
N ALA A 93 15.66 -46.81 -24.03
CA ALA A 93 15.17 -46.44 -22.72
C ALA A 93 13.97 -47.33 -22.32
N PRO A 94 13.86 -47.70 -21.03
CA PRO A 94 12.67 -48.39 -20.52
C PRO A 94 11.37 -47.68 -20.90
N THR A 95 10.27 -48.41 -21.05
CA THR A 95 8.96 -47.82 -21.33
C THR A 95 8.32 -47.21 -20.08
N GLU A 96 8.68 -47.71 -18.90
CA GLU A 96 8.24 -47.15 -17.62
C GLU A 96 9.02 -45.86 -17.30
N LEU A 97 8.31 -44.85 -16.80
CA LEU A 97 8.93 -43.61 -16.36
C LEU A 97 9.68 -43.83 -15.04
N GLY A 98 10.81 -43.16 -14.87
CA GLY A 98 11.59 -43.27 -13.64
C GLY A 98 13.07 -42.95 -13.83
N ASN A 99 13.84 -43.12 -12.76
CA ASN A 99 15.29 -42.95 -12.78
C ASN A 99 15.98 -44.29 -12.98
N TYR A 100 16.96 -44.31 -13.87
CA TYR A 100 17.70 -45.49 -14.27
C TYR A 100 19.19 -45.20 -14.32
N GLU A 101 20.00 -46.25 -14.36
CA GLU A 101 21.45 -46.17 -14.44
C GLU A 101 21.94 -47.20 -15.45
N ILE A 102 22.94 -46.81 -16.25
CA ILE A 102 23.75 -47.75 -17.01
C ILE A 102 25.00 -48.07 -16.19
N TRP A 103 25.21 -49.34 -15.89
CA TRP A 103 26.31 -49.84 -15.08
C TRP A 103 27.38 -50.46 -15.97
N LEU A 104 28.64 -50.16 -15.69
CA LEU A 104 29.79 -50.87 -16.24
C LEU A 104 30.35 -51.75 -15.13
N LYS A 105 30.32 -53.07 -15.35
CA LYS A 105 30.89 -54.07 -14.45
C LYS A 105 32.12 -54.71 -15.09
N ASP A 106 33.07 -55.12 -14.26
CA ASP A 106 34.18 -55.98 -14.68
C ASP A 106 33.69 -57.41 -14.95
N GLY A 107 34.57 -58.28 -15.47
CA GLY A 107 34.26 -59.68 -15.75
C GLY A 107 33.84 -60.53 -14.54
N ASP A 108 34.23 -60.10 -13.33
CA ASP A 108 33.88 -60.74 -12.06
C ASP A 108 32.55 -60.22 -11.49
N GLY A 109 31.95 -59.21 -12.12
CA GLY A 109 30.68 -58.61 -11.73
C GLY A 109 30.79 -57.47 -10.72
N ASN A 110 31.98 -56.95 -10.43
CA ASN A 110 32.14 -55.76 -9.61
C ASN A 110 31.80 -54.52 -10.41
N LEU A 111 31.04 -53.61 -9.80
CA LEU A 111 30.72 -52.32 -10.41
C LEU A 111 31.96 -51.43 -10.50
N MET A 112 32.33 -51.06 -11.72
CA MET A 112 33.43 -50.12 -11.99
C MET A 112 32.93 -48.67 -11.94
N THR A 113 31.82 -48.39 -12.65
CA THR A 113 31.19 -47.07 -12.68
C THR A 113 29.75 -47.16 -13.16
N ARG A 114 29.00 -46.06 -13.08
CA ARG A 114 27.63 -45.96 -13.55
C ARG A 114 27.31 -44.57 -14.12
N ALA A 115 26.36 -44.52 -15.06
CA ALA A 115 25.85 -43.28 -15.61
C ALA A 115 24.32 -43.18 -15.39
N PRO A 116 23.83 -42.21 -14.60
CA PRO A 116 22.40 -42.04 -14.35
C PRO A 116 21.70 -41.35 -15.52
N PHE A 117 20.43 -41.72 -15.75
CA PHE A 117 19.50 -41.03 -16.64
C PHE A 117 18.06 -41.17 -16.13
N SER A 118 17.14 -40.43 -16.74
CA SER A 118 15.70 -40.51 -16.45
C SER A 118 14.90 -40.83 -17.70
N VAL A 119 13.84 -41.61 -17.54
CA VAL A 119 12.77 -41.76 -18.52
C VAL A 119 11.60 -40.91 -18.06
N VAL A 120 11.21 -39.95 -18.89
CA VAL A 120 10.13 -39.00 -18.61
C VAL A 120 9.08 -39.04 -19.71
N ALA A 121 7.89 -38.54 -19.40
CA ALA A 121 6.86 -38.37 -20.41
C ALA A 121 7.35 -37.43 -21.52
N PRO A 122 6.94 -37.67 -22.78
CA PRO A 122 7.07 -36.70 -23.86
C PRO A 122 6.69 -35.29 -23.40
N LYS A 123 7.53 -34.31 -23.73
CA LYS A 123 7.31 -32.92 -23.34
C LYS A 123 6.59 -32.14 -24.43
N ALA A 124 5.75 -31.21 -24.01
CA ALA A 124 5.04 -30.28 -24.85
C ALA A 124 6.01 -29.47 -25.72
N LYS A 125 5.65 -29.26 -26.99
CA LYS A 125 6.34 -28.34 -27.90
C LYS A 125 5.77 -26.93 -27.76
N PRO A 126 6.51 -25.89 -28.18
CA PRO A 126 5.97 -24.53 -28.21
C PRO A 126 4.64 -24.47 -29.00
N GLY A 127 3.59 -24.00 -28.34
CA GLY A 127 2.24 -23.92 -28.90
C GLY A 127 1.33 -25.13 -28.64
N ASP A 128 1.82 -26.18 -27.98
CA ASP A 128 0.99 -27.31 -27.57
C ASP A 128 0.07 -26.95 -26.41
N ILE A 129 0.51 -26.06 -25.51
CA ILE A 129 -0.30 -25.54 -24.40
C ILE A 129 -0.39 -24.02 -24.57
N THR A 130 -1.58 -23.51 -24.86
CA THR A 130 -1.80 -22.07 -25.08
C THR A 130 -2.94 -21.55 -24.24
N VAL A 131 -2.69 -20.46 -23.52
CA VAL A 131 -3.69 -19.73 -22.75
C VAL A 131 -4.29 -18.61 -23.58
N SER A 132 -5.59 -18.34 -23.42
CA SER A 132 -6.30 -17.31 -24.17
C SER A 132 -5.78 -15.89 -23.94
N LYS A 133 -5.19 -15.64 -22.75
CA LYS A 133 -4.67 -14.34 -22.32
C LYS A 133 -3.46 -14.57 -21.41
N SER A 134 -2.40 -13.77 -21.61
CA SER A 134 -1.25 -13.76 -20.70
C SER A 134 -1.53 -13.00 -19.40
N GLU A 135 -2.52 -12.11 -19.40
CA GLU A 135 -2.98 -11.35 -18.24
C GLU A 135 -4.50 -11.38 -18.17
N ALA A 136 -5.04 -11.50 -16.95
CA ALA A 136 -6.47 -11.51 -16.67
C ALA A 136 -6.78 -10.81 -15.35
N LYS A 137 -7.99 -10.27 -15.23
CA LYS A 137 -8.53 -9.77 -13.96
C LYS A 137 -9.07 -10.93 -13.13
N ILE A 138 -9.24 -10.69 -11.83
CA ILE A 138 -9.89 -11.64 -10.92
C ILE A 138 -11.21 -12.14 -11.51
N SER A 139 -11.41 -13.46 -11.54
CA SER A 139 -12.60 -14.12 -12.06
C SER A 139 -12.93 -13.85 -13.53
N GLU A 140 -12.01 -13.26 -14.29
CA GLU A 140 -12.20 -13.03 -15.72
C GLU A 140 -12.25 -14.36 -16.47
N PRO A 141 -13.20 -14.56 -17.40
CA PRO A 141 -13.24 -15.78 -18.22
C PRO A 141 -11.97 -15.95 -19.05
N MET A 142 -11.43 -17.16 -18.99
CA MET A 142 -10.22 -17.62 -19.66
C MET A 142 -10.42 -19.01 -20.26
N SER A 143 -9.49 -19.41 -21.13
CA SER A 143 -9.41 -20.77 -21.60
C SER A 143 -7.97 -21.20 -21.83
N VAL A 144 -7.74 -22.51 -21.80
CA VAL A 144 -6.50 -23.14 -22.23
C VAL A 144 -6.81 -24.19 -23.29
N THR A 145 -5.95 -24.25 -24.30
CA THR A 145 -5.96 -25.27 -25.33
C THR A 145 -4.79 -26.20 -25.12
N VAL A 146 -5.04 -27.51 -25.13
CA VAL A 146 -4.03 -28.55 -24.96
C VAL A 146 -3.96 -29.42 -26.22
N LYS A 147 -2.76 -29.59 -26.75
CA LYS A 147 -2.43 -30.38 -27.95
C LYS A 147 -1.13 -31.15 -27.73
N GLY A 148 -0.79 -32.05 -28.65
CA GLY A 148 0.49 -32.75 -28.64
C GLY A 148 0.58 -33.96 -27.70
N LEU A 149 -0.46 -34.23 -26.90
CA LEU A 149 -0.60 -35.48 -26.15
C LEU A 149 -0.84 -36.65 -27.12
N THR A 150 -0.29 -37.82 -26.79
CA THR A 150 -0.54 -39.06 -27.54
C THR A 150 -1.87 -39.69 -27.10
N ASP A 151 -2.42 -40.58 -27.92
CA ASP A 151 -3.66 -41.32 -27.57
C ASP A 151 -3.46 -42.11 -26.27
N GLU A 152 -2.30 -42.73 -26.08
CA GLU A 152 -1.93 -43.45 -24.85
C GLU A 152 -1.96 -42.55 -23.60
N MET A 153 -1.46 -41.32 -23.68
CA MET A 153 -1.52 -40.38 -22.55
C MET A 153 -2.96 -40.02 -22.19
N ILE A 154 -3.82 -39.84 -23.21
CA ILE A 154 -5.23 -39.52 -23.00
C ILE A 154 -5.97 -40.73 -22.41
N GLU A 155 -5.65 -41.94 -22.86
CA GLU A 155 -6.17 -43.20 -22.30
C GLU A 155 -5.70 -43.44 -20.86
N ASN A 156 -4.50 -42.96 -20.50
CA ASN A 156 -3.94 -42.99 -19.15
C ASN A 156 -4.39 -41.79 -18.29
N ASP A 157 -5.56 -41.22 -18.54
CA ASP A 157 -6.15 -40.14 -17.72
C ASP A 157 -5.25 -38.89 -17.59
N ALA A 158 -4.57 -38.48 -18.67
CA ALA A 158 -3.92 -37.18 -18.71
C ALA A 158 -4.87 -36.06 -18.23
N TRP A 159 -4.34 -35.11 -17.47
CA TRP A 159 -5.15 -34.09 -16.80
C TRP A 159 -4.43 -32.76 -16.71
N LEU A 160 -5.16 -31.70 -16.38
CA LEU A 160 -4.59 -30.38 -16.14
C LEU A 160 -4.97 -29.82 -14.77
N GLY A 161 -4.05 -29.03 -14.22
CA GLY A 161 -4.22 -28.26 -12.99
C GLY A 161 -3.89 -26.79 -13.21
N ILE A 162 -4.38 -25.93 -12.31
CA ILE A 162 -4.11 -24.48 -12.32
C ILE A 162 -3.73 -24.06 -10.91
N GLU A 163 -2.51 -23.56 -10.76
CA GLU A 163 -1.89 -23.34 -9.45
C GLU A 163 -0.95 -22.10 -9.48
N LYS A 164 -0.65 -21.50 -8.33
CA LYS A 164 0.36 -20.43 -8.26
C LYS A 164 1.72 -20.95 -8.73
N ALA A 165 2.49 -20.11 -9.44
CA ALA A 165 3.74 -20.53 -10.08
C ALA A 165 4.81 -21.06 -9.11
N ASN A 166 4.86 -20.54 -7.88
CA ASN A 166 5.79 -20.97 -6.84
C ASN A 166 5.35 -22.22 -6.08
N THR A 167 4.14 -22.73 -6.31
CA THR A 167 3.67 -23.97 -5.69
C THR A 167 4.43 -25.15 -6.28
N LYS A 168 4.95 -26.04 -5.43
CA LYS A 168 5.67 -27.23 -5.90
C LYS A 168 4.79 -28.08 -6.84
N ILE A 169 5.38 -28.69 -7.87
CA ILE A 169 4.65 -29.43 -8.92
C ILE A 169 3.76 -30.53 -8.33
N GLN A 170 4.22 -31.24 -7.29
CA GLN A 170 3.46 -32.29 -6.61
C GLN A 170 2.19 -31.81 -5.90
N ASN A 171 2.09 -30.51 -5.59
CA ASN A 171 0.94 -29.91 -4.93
C ASN A 171 -0.08 -29.37 -5.92
N THR A 172 0.08 -29.66 -7.21
CA THR A 172 -0.88 -29.21 -8.22
C THR A 172 -2.22 -29.91 -8.03
N GLU A 173 -3.27 -29.14 -7.82
CA GLU A 173 -4.62 -29.69 -7.70
C GLU A 173 -5.20 -30.06 -9.07
N HIS A 174 -5.83 -31.24 -9.14
CA HIS A 174 -6.56 -31.70 -10.31
C HIS A 174 -7.75 -30.78 -10.62
N ARG A 175 -7.85 -30.29 -11.87
CA ARG A 175 -9.02 -29.53 -12.36
C ARG A 175 -9.92 -30.38 -13.23
N THR A 176 -9.35 -31.04 -14.24
CA THR A 176 -10.09 -31.86 -15.20
C THR A 176 -9.17 -32.83 -15.92
N TYR A 177 -9.72 -33.95 -16.35
CA TYR A 177 -9.08 -34.83 -17.33
C TYR A 177 -9.16 -34.23 -18.73
N ILE A 178 -8.17 -34.56 -19.56
CA ILE A 178 -8.10 -34.13 -20.95
C ILE A 178 -9.17 -34.84 -21.79
N ASN A 179 -9.50 -36.09 -21.48
CA ASN A 179 -10.54 -36.85 -22.17
C ASN A 179 -11.97 -36.32 -21.91
N ASP A 180 -12.15 -35.52 -20.85
CA ASP A 180 -13.43 -34.85 -20.55
C ASP A 180 -13.61 -33.53 -21.33
N LEU A 181 -12.59 -33.08 -22.06
CA LEU A 181 -12.66 -31.83 -22.81
C LEU A 181 -13.54 -31.96 -24.06
N PRO A 182 -14.14 -30.85 -24.52
CA PRO A 182 -14.83 -30.83 -25.81
C PRO A 182 -13.85 -31.14 -26.95
N ALA A 183 -14.37 -31.50 -28.13
CA ALA A 183 -13.58 -31.92 -29.29
C ALA A 183 -12.58 -30.86 -29.84
N ASP A 184 -12.66 -29.62 -29.36
CA ASP A 184 -11.69 -28.56 -29.66
C ASP A 184 -10.49 -28.54 -28.70
N ASN A 185 -10.46 -29.43 -27.72
CA ASN A 185 -9.49 -29.54 -26.62
C ASN A 185 -9.34 -28.24 -25.82
N ILE A 186 -10.44 -27.48 -25.67
CA ILE A 186 -10.46 -26.22 -24.94
C ILE A 186 -11.09 -26.41 -23.57
N TYR A 187 -10.29 -26.22 -22.53
CA TYR A 187 -10.81 -26.09 -21.17
C TYR A 187 -11.11 -24.62 -20.86
N LYS A 188 -12.34 -24.32 -20.44
CA LYS A 188 -12.79 -22.98 -20.06
C LYS A 188 -12.83 -22.87 -18.54
N PHE A 189 -12.30 -21.77 -18.01
CA PHE A 189 -12.25 -21.50 -16.57
C PHE A 189 -12.33 -20.00 -16.30
N ASN A 190 -12.53 -19.62 -15.04
CA ASN A 190 -12.37 -18.22 -14.61
C ASN A 190 -11.01 -18.06 -13.94
N ALA A 191 -10.34 -16.94 -14.21
CA ALA A 191 -9.08 -16.60 -13.56
C ALA A 191 -9.21 -16.68 -12.02
N PRO A 192 -8.18 -17.14 -11.32
CA PRO A 192 -8.17 -17.24 -9.86
C PRO A 192 -8.57 -15.95 -9.13
N THR A 193 -9.02 -16.09 -7.89
CA THR A 193 -9.53 -14.96 -7.06
C THR A 193 -8.45 -14.18 -6.34
N ARG A 194 -7.19 -14.55 -6.52
CA ARG A 194 -6.04 -13.85 -5.93
C ARG A 194 -5.12 -13.36 -7.04
N PHE A 195 -4.48 -12.23 -6.80
CA PHE A 195 -3.48 -11.70 -7.72
C PHE A 195 -2.21 -12.56 -7.69
N GLY A 196 -1.44 -12.52 -8.78
CA GLY A 196 -0.17 -13.23 -8.86
C GLY A 196 0.05 -13.95 -10.18
N GLN A 197 1.19 -14.61 -10.29
CA GLN A 197 1.51 -15.48 -11.41
C GLN A 197 0.99 -16.89 -11.16
N TYR A 198 0.29 -17.41 -12.16
CA TYR A 198 -0.26 -18.77 -12.16
C TYR A 198 0.32 -19.58 -13.31
N GLU A 199 0.33 -20.88 -13.12
CA GLU A 199 0.70 -21.87 -14.11
C GLU A 199 -0.46 -22.82 -14.34
N ILE A 200 -0.73 -23.07 -15.62
CA ILE A 200 -1.49 -24.21 -16.05
C ILE A 200 -0.49 -25.33 -16.31
N ARG A 201 -0.69 -26.47 -15.66
CA ARG A 201 0.21 -27.62 -15.70
C ARG A 201 -0.55 -28.79 -16.27
N VAL A 202 -0.01 -29.43 -17.29
CA VAL A 202 -0.60 -30.61 -17.93
C VAL A 202 0.24 -31.81 -17.56
N PHE A 203 -0.40 -32.85 -17.02
CA PHE A 203 0.21 -34.13 -16.68
C PHE A 203 -0.25 -35.17 -17.69
N SER A 204 0.68 -36.03 -18.07
CA SER A 204 0.50 -37.05 -19.11
C SER A 204 -0.15 -38.34 -18.63
N ASP A 205 -0.35 -38.47 -17.32
CA ASP A 205 -0.90 -39.68 -16.69
C ASP A 205 -1.65 -39.30 -15.39
N GLY A 206 -2.75 -40.00 -15.11
CA GLY A 206 -3.56 -39.87 -13.89
C GLY A 206 -3.10 -40.76 -12.74
N VAL A 207 -2.22 -41.73 -12.98
CA VAL A 207 -1.73 -42.72 -12.01
C VAL A 207 -0.24 -42.50 -11.75
N TYR A 208 0.09 -41.46 -10.98
CA TYR A 208 1.45 -41.23 -10.52
C TYR A 208 1.50 -40.88 -9.02
N THR A 209 2.64 -41.13 -8.37
CA THR A 209 2.85 -40.74 -6.97
C THR A 209 3.29 -39.28 -6.89
N GLN A 210 2.89 -38.53 -5.85
CA GLN A 210 3.31 -37.13 -5.71
C GLN A 210 4.83 -36.92 -5.81
N ASP A 211 5.63 -37.92 -5.45
CA ASP A 211 7.09 -37.86 -5.49
C ASP A 211 7.67 -37.87 -6.93
N ASP A 212 6.91 -38.37 -7.92
CA ASP A 212 7.36 -38.48 -9.32
C ASP A 212 6.72 -37.45 -10.27
N ALA A 213 5.98 -36.47 -9.74
CA ALA A 213 5.15 -35.54 -10.52
C ALA A 213 5.87 -34.87 -11.71
N GLU A 214 7.16 -34.56 -11.56
CA GLU A 214 7.98 -33.91 -12.60
C GLU A 214 8.22 -34.81 -13.82
N ALA A 215 8.31 -36.13 -13.63
CA ALA A 215 8.50 -37.08 -14.71
C ALA A 215 7.27 -37.12 -15.63
N TYR A 216 6.08 -36.97 -15.04
CA TYR A 216 4.78 -37.02 -15.73
C TYR A 216 4.31 -35.67 -16.26
N LEU A 217 4.98 -34.57 -15.92
CA LEU A 217 4.62 -33.23 -16.39
C LEU A 217 4.85 -33.11 -17.90
N PHE A 218 3.77 -33.07 -18.69
CA PHE A 218 3.82 -32.86 -20.14
C PHE A 218 4.33 -31.44 -20.46
N GLY A 219 3.81 -30.43 -19.77
CA GLY A 219 4.30 -29.07 -19.92
C GLY A 219 3.49 -28.06 -19.11
N THR A 220 3.92 -26.79 -19.17
CA THR A 220 3.26 -25.69 -18.46
C THR A 220 3.06 -24.48 -19.37
N VAL A 221 2.08 -23.65 -19.03
CA VAL A 221 1.95 -22.28 -19.56
C VAL A 221 1.56 -21.33 -18.43
N SER A 222 2.20 -20.17 -18.37
CA SER A 222 1.94 -19.18 -17.32
C SER A 222 1.01 -18.07 -17.77
N PHE A 223 0.29 -17.48 -16.81
CA PHE A 223 -0.48 -16.25 -16.99
C PHE A 223 -0.51 -15.48 -15.66
N ASN A 224 -0.80 -14.18 -15.73
CA ASN A 224 -0.87 -13.32 -14.55
C ASN A 224 -2.32 -12.95 -14.24
N VAL A 225 -2.68 -12.98 -12.97
CA VAL A 225 -3.90 -12.35 -12.45
C VAL A 225 -3.52 -10.99 -11.89
N VAL A 226 -3.99 -9.92 -12.53
CA VAL A 226 -3.62 -8.53 -12.23
C VAL A 226 -4.85 -7.67 -11.94
N SER A 227 -4.65 -6.58 -11.20
CA SER A 227 -5.64 -5.52 -11.09
C SER A 227 -5.83 -4.79 -12.42
N SER A 228 -6.88 -3.96 -12.51
CA SER A 228 -6.85 -2.88 -13.51
C SER A 228 -5.63 -1.97 -13.28
N LYS A 229 -5.19 -1.28 -14.33
CA LYS A 229 -4.04 -0.37 -14.28
C LYS A 229 -4.47 1.05 -14.60
N ALA A 230 -4.11 1.96 -13.69
CA ALA A 230 -4.36 3.39 -13.79
C ALA A 230 -3.76 3.95 -15.09
N GLN A 231 -4.54 4.76 -15.79
CA GLN A 231 -4.11 5.60 -16.88
C GLN A 231 -3.66 6.98 -16.35
N PRO A 232 -2.90 7.75 -17.15
CA PRO A 232 -2.56 9.12 -16.79
C PRO A 232 -3.81 9.96 -16.50
N GLY A 233 -3.94 10.44 -15.27
CA GLY A 233 -5.10 11.23 -14.82
C GLY A 233 -6.12 10.46 -13.96
N ASP A 234 -5.90 9.16 -13.73
CA ASP A 234 -6.79 8.35 -12.87
C ASP A 234 -6.48 8.56 -11.39
N ILE A 235 -5.22 8.87 -11.05
CA ILE A 235 -4.80 9.23 -9.68
C ILE A 235 -4.31 10.68 -9.70
N VAL A 236 -5.15 11.58 -9.21
CA VAL A 236 -4.90 13.04 -9.27
C VAL A 236 -4.63 13.58 -7.88
N ILE A 237 -3.41 14.07 -7.67
CA ILE A 237 -3.02 14.76 -6.45
C ILE A 237 -3.34 16.25 -6.60
N SER A 238 -3.96 16.86 -5.60
CA SER A 238 -4.39 18.25 -5.67
C SER A 238 -3.24 19.25 -5.69
N LYS A 239 -2.10 18.89 -5.08
CA LYS A 239 -0.96 19.79 -4.89
C LYS A 239 0.37 19.03 -4.83
N SER A 240 1.37 19.52 -5.54
CA SER A 240 2.78 19.11 -5.43
C SER A 240 3.68 20.20 -6.03
N PRO A 241 4.71 20.71 -5.33
CA PRO A 241 5.09 20.35 -3.96
C PRO A 241 4.07 20.83 -2.92
N VAL A 242 4.09 20.22 -1.74
CA VAL A 242 3.25 20.51 -0.57
C VAL A 242 4.15 20.70 0.66
N LEU A 243 3.72 21.53 1.61
CA LEU A 243 4.46 21.75 2.86
C LEU A 243 4.15 20.63 3.87
N PRO A 244 5.02 20.38 4.88
CA PRO A 244 4.71 19.43 5.95
C PRO A 244 3.40 19.80 6.67
N GLU A 245 2.56 18.80 6.97
CA GLU A 245 1.23 18.94 7.59
C GLU A 245 0.20 19.78 6.80
N GLU A 246 0.57 20.30 5.62
CA GLU A 246 -0.37 21.03 4.78
C GLU A 246 -1.45 20.08 4.24
N LYS A 247 -2.71 20.54 4.30
CA LYS A 247 -3.86 19.80 3.77
C LYS A 247 -3.75 19.64 2.25
N MET A 248 -3.97 18.42 1.80
CA MET A 248 -4.04 18.07 0.38
C MET A 248 -5.06 16.97 0.16
N SER A 249 -5.31 16.64 -1.11
CA SER A 249 -6.19 15.54 -1.46
C SER A 249 -5.66 14.73 -2.62
N VAL A 250 -6.15 13.49 -2.70
CA VAL A 250 -5.98 12.62 -3.86
C VAL A 250 -7.34 12.13 -4.32
N THR A 251 -7.57 12.15 -5.63
CA THR A 251 -8.79 11.63 -6.26
C THR A 251 -8.43 10.43 -7.12
N VAL A 252 -9.16 9.33 -6.93
CA VAL A 252 -8.97 8.07 -7.69
C VAL A 252 -10.17 7.80 -8.59
N LYS A 253 -9.92 7.62 -9.89
CA LYS A 253 -10.92 7.36 -10.92
C LYS A 253 -10.72 5.97 -11.54
N ASP A 254 -11.74 5.53 -12.28
CA ASP A 254 -11.70 4.36 -13.15
C ASP A 254 -11.39 3.01 -12.47
N LEU A 255 -11.55 2.94 -11.14
CA LEU A 255 -11.70 1.68 -10.42
C LEU A 255 -13.03 1.02 -10.79
N THR A 256 -13.01 -0.29 -11.00
CA THR A 256 -14.23 -1.06 -11.28
C THR A 256 -15.04 -1.27 -9.99
N PRO A 257 -16.37 -1.45 -10.09
CA PRO A 257 -17.21 -1.76 -8.92
C PRO A 257 -16.71 -2.99 -8.14
N GLY A 258 -16.25 -4.03 -8.83
CA GLY A 258 -15.72 -5.24 -8.20
C GLY A 258 -14.43 -5.00 -7.41
N GLU A 259 -13.56 -4.06 -7.83
CA GLU A 259 -12.36 -3.70 -7.06
C GLU A 259 -12.73 -2.91 -5.80
N ILE A 260 -13.73 -2.03 -5.89
CA ILE A 260 -14.26 -1.29 -4.73
C ILE A 260 -14.92 -2.24 -3.73
N GLU A 261 -15.69 -3.22 -4.22
CA GLU A 261 -16.30 -4.29 -3.39
C GLU A 261 -15.25 -5.20 -2.75
N ASN A 262 -14.11 -5.40 -3.40
CA ASN A 262 -12.96 -6.14 -2.86
C ASN A 262 -12.06 -5.30 -1.94
N ASP A 263 -12.60 -4.24 -1.34
CA ASP A 263 -11.87 -3.37 -0.39
C ASP A 263 -10.62 -2.70 -1.01
N ALA A 264 -10.71 -2.20 -2.25
CA ALA A 264 -9.68 -1.33 -2.79
C ALA A 264 -9.35 -0.18 -1.82
N TRP A 265 -8.08 0.18 -1.70
CA TRP A 265 -7.60 1.11 -0.69
C TRP A 265 -6.45 2.00 -1.14
N ILE A 266 -6.34 3.14 -0.47
CA ILE A 266 -5.31 4.14 -0.65
C ILE A 266 -4.30 4.01 0.49
N GLY A 267 -3.03 3.99 0.14
CA GLY A 267 -1.92 4.12 1.06
C GLY A 267 -0.95 5.22 0.63
N ILE A 268 -0.18 5.73 1.58
CA ILE A 268 0.82 6.77 1.33
C ILE A 268 2.15 6.29 1.89
N ALA A 269 3.18 6.26 1.05
CA ALA A 269 4.51 5.80 1.44
C ALA A 269 5.59 6.66 0.80
N LYS A 270 6.79 6.62 1.36
CA LYS A 270 7.97 7.25 0.76
C LYS A 270 8.36 6.48 -0.50
N VAL A 271 8.76 7.17 -1.56
CA VAL A 271 9.21 6.51 -2.79
C VAL A 271 10.40 5.60 -2.48
N GLY A 272 10.33 4.36 -2.94
CA GLY A 272 11.34 3.33 -2.70
C GLY A 272 11.06 2.39 -1.52
N GLU A 273 10.05 2.68 -0.70
CA GLU A 273 9.57 1.73 0.32
C GLU A 273 8.97 0.48 -0.33
N ARG A 274 9.09 -0.67 0.33
CA ARG A 274 8.46 -1.91 -0.15
C ARG A 274 6.94 -1.74 -0.23
N LEU A 275 6.29 -2.37 -1.21
CA LEU A 275 4.84 -2.20 -1.41
C LEU A 275 4.02 -2.75 -0.23
N ASN A 276 4.43 -3.87 0.35
CA ASN A 276 3.80 -4.48 1.53
C ASN A 276 4.01 -3.68 2.83
N ASN A 277 4.91 -2.68 2.84
CA ASN A 277 5.07 -1.74 3.95
C ASN A 277 4.16 -0.50 3.82
N THR A 278 3.31 -0.43 2.79
CA THR A 278 2.42 0.72 2.61
C THR A 278 1.36 0.74 3.71
N PRO A 279 1.29 1.79 4.55
CA PRO A 279 0.25 1.90 5.54
C PRO A 279 -1.11 2.12 4.87
N LEU A 280 -2.13 1.40 5.34
CA LEU A 280 -3.52 1.63 4.97
C LEU A 280 -3.96 3.01 5.47
N TYR A 281 -4.37 3.89 4.56
CA TYR A 281 -4.92 5.20 4.91
C TYR A 281 -6.45 5.17 4.91
N ALA A 282 -7.05 4.72 3.81
CA ALA A 282 -8.50 4.60 3.68
C ALA A 282 -8.90 3.56 2.63
N TYR A 283 -10.03 2.90 2.87
CA TYR A 283 -10.72 2.11 1.84
C TYR A 283 -11.51 3.03 0.91
N ILE A 284 -11.41 2.80 -0.40
CA ILE A 284 -12.08 3.60 -1.44
C ILE A 284 -13.59 3.66 -1.21
N ARG A 285 -14.22 2.53 -0.85
CA ARG A 285 -15.67 2.45 -0.59
C ARG A 285 -16.17 3.35 0.55
N ASN A 286 -15.27 3.82 1.41
CA ASN A 286 -15.60 4.70 2.53
C ASN A 286 -15.39 6.19 2.19
N LEU A 287 -14.91 6.50 0.98
CA LEU A 287 -14.69 7.87 0.54
C LEU A 287 -16.00 8.51 0.02
N PRO A 288 -16.06 9.85 -0.06
CA PRO A 288 -17.18 10.58 -0.68
C PRO A 288 -17.40 10.17 -2.16
N VAL A 289 -18.52 10.60 -2.74
CA VAL A 289 -19.03 10.20 -4.08
C VAL A 289 -18.03 10.34 -5.24
N ASN A 290 -16.95 11.11 -5.07
CA ASN A 290 -15.88 11.31 -6.05
C ASN A 290 -14.59 10.52 -5.77
N ASN A 291 -14.57 9.61 -4.79
CA ASN A 291 -13.37 8.88 -4.35
C ASN A 291 -12.19 9.81 -4.01
N THR A 292 -12.48 10.98 -3.44
CA THR A 292 -11.46 11.92 -2.99
C THR A 292 -11.15 11.68 -1.51
N LEU A 293 -9.88 11.43 -1.22
CA LEU A 293 -9.34 11.38 0.13
C LEU A 293 -8.67 12.73 0.44
N GLU A 294 -9.12 13.40 1.50
CA GLU A 294 -8.42 14.54 2.10
C GLU A 294 -7.48 14.06 3.22
N PHE A 295 -6.26 14.58 3.26
CA PHE A 295 -5.25 14.21 4.24
C PHE A 295 -4.22 15.33 4.46
N ASN A 296 -3.51 15.29 5.59
CA ASN A 296 -2.34 16.15 5.82
C ASN A 296 -1.09 15.50 5.23
N ALA A 297 -0.28 16.28 4.52
CA ALA A 297 1.01 15.83 4.02
C ALA A 297 1.93 15.35 5.18
N PRO A 298 2.77 14.32 4.96
CA PRO A 298 3.70 13.84 5.98
C PRO A 298 4.59 14.93 6.59
N ILE A 299 4.93 14.78 7.88
CA ILE A 299 5.81 15.73 8.62
C ILE A 299 7.22 15.77 8.03
N GLU A 300 7.73 14.62 7.59
CA GLU A 300 9.08 14.53 7.04
C GLU A 300 9.12 14.97 5.58
N SER A 301 10.09 15.81 5.24
CA SER A 301 10.35 16.18 3.85
C SER A 301 10.83 14.98 3.04
N GLY A 302 10.44 14.93 1.76
CA GLY A 302 10.86 13.90 0.84
C GLY A 302 9.89 13.69 -0.32
N THR A 303 10.22 12.74 -1.18
CA THR A 303 9.32 12.29 -2.25
C THR A 303 8.46 11.16 -1.74
N TYR A 304 7.15 11.36 -1.77
CA TYR A 304 6.14 10.38 -1.38
C TYR A 304 5.35 9.96 -2.61
N GLU A 305 4.65 8.85 -2.48
CA GLU A 305 3.67 8.40 -3.45
C GLU A 305 2.40 7.95 -2.76
N VAL A 306 1.29 8.34 -3.37
CA VAL A 306 0.01 7.68 -3.16
C VAL A 306 0.04 6.38 -3.93
N ARG A 307 -0.31 5.28 -3.27
CA ARG A 307 -0.44 3.95 -3.86
C ARG A 307 -1.89 3.51 -3.75
N VAL A 308 -2.45 2.98 -4.83
CA VAL A 308 -3.81 2.45 -4.86
C VAL A 308 -3.75 0.96 -5.14
N PHE A 309 -4.34 0.17 -4.25
CA PHE A 309 -4.41 -1.29 -4.36
C PHE A 309 -5.86 -1.74 -4.52
N CYS A 310 -6.08 -2.80 -5.31
CA CYS A 310 -7.40 -3.29 -5.69
C CYS A 310 -7.95 -4.44 -4.85
N SER A 311 -7.31 -4.76 -3.71
CA SER A 311 -7.78 -5.77 -2.76
C SER A 311 -7.36 -5.41 -1.32
N GLY A 312 -8.27 -5.63 -0.36
CA GLY A 312 -7.99 -5.52 1.07
C GLY A 312 -7.22 -6.70 1.67
N VAL A 313 -7.14 -7.84 0.97
CA VAL A 313 -6.42 -9.04 1.42
C VAL A 313 -5.38 -9.40 0.36
N MET A 314 -4.10 -9.22 0.69
CA MET A 314 -2.97 -9.53 -0.19
C MET A 314 -1.79 -10.10 0.60
N GLU A 315 -1.11 -11.08 0.01
CA GLU A 315 0.24 -11.53 0.41
C GLU A 315 1.32 -10.60 -0.15
N GLU A 316 2.52 -10.64 0.42
CA GLU A 316 3.66 -9.79 0.01
C GLU A 316 3.93 -9.84 -1.50
N GLU A 317 3.88 -11.04 -2.09
CA GLU A 317 4.13 -11.29 -3.52
C GLU A 317 3.02 -10.76 -4.44
N GLU A 318 1.85 -10.43 -3.89
CA GLU A 318 0.66 -10.05 -4.66
C GLU A 318 0.55 -8.53 -4.88
N TYR A 319 1.28 -7.72 -4.10
CA TYR A 319 1.16 -6.26 -4.14
C TYR A 319 1.48 -5.66 -5.51
N GLU A 320 2.43 -6.21 -6.25
CA GLU A 320 2.78 -5.72 -7.60
C GLU A 320 1.63 -5.99 -8.60
N TYR A 321 1.04 -7.19 -8.52
CA TYR A 321 -0.06 -7.60 -9.38
C TYR A 321 -1.36 -6.86 -9.04
N GLY A 322 -1.62 -6.64 -7.75
CA GLY A 322 -2.83 -5.98 -7.23
C GLY A 322 -2.80 -4.45 -7.20
N MET A 323 -1.69 -3.83 -7.62
CA MET A 323 -1.56 -2.37 -7.64
C MET A 323 -2.24 -1.75 -8.85
N PHE A 324 -3.24 -0.89 -8.59
CA PHE A 324 -3.89 -0.07 -9.61
C PHE A 324 -2.90 0.92 -10.23
N GLY A 325 -2.19 1.66 -9.38
CA GLY A 325 -1.19 2.62 -9.81
C GLY A 325 -0.67 3.45 -8.65
N THR A 326 0.25 4.35 -8.97
CA THR A 326 0.80 5.32 -8.01
C THR A 326 0.82 6.73 -8.58
N ALA A 327 0.84 7.73 -7.69
CA ALA A 327 1.08 9.11 -8.04
C ALA A 327 2.06 9.72 -7.04
N GLN A 328 3.13 10.35 -7.54
CA GLN A 328 4.17 10.94 -6.69
C GLN A 328 3.85 12.40 -6.34
N PHE A 329 4.24 12.80 -5.13
CA PHE A 329 4.25 14.19 -4.70
C PHE A 329 5.47 14.49 -3.83
N ILE A 330 5.82 15.77 -3.73
CA ILE A 330 6.99 16.23 -2.99
C ILE A 330 6.54 16.97 -1.74
N VAL A 331 6.98 16.52 -0.57
CA VAL A 331 6.90 17.29 0.68
C VAL A 331 8.18 18.13 0.80
N SER A 332 8.04 19.45 0.76
CA SER A 332 9.18 20.38 0.83
C SER A 332 9.82 20.43 2.22
N GLY A 333 11.11 20.79 2.28
CA GLY A 333 11.89 20.88 3.53
C GLY A 333 11.66 22.14 4.37
N GLU A 334 10.86 23.09 3.89
CA GLU A 334 10.47 24.28 4.64
C GLU A 334 9.20 23.96 5.42
N ALA A 335 9.19 24.19 6.73
CA ALA A 335 7.96 24.18 7.51
C ALA A 335 6.98 25.18 6.89
N ALA A 336 5.68 24.86 6.89
CA ALA A 336 4.68 25.78 6.36
C ALA A 336 4.90 27.19 6.95
N PRO A 337 4.92 28.26 6.12
CA PRO A 337 4.75 29.61 6.64
C PRO A 337 3.51 29.56 7.52
N SER A 338 3.65 29.94 8.78
CA SER A 338 2.45 30.06 9.60
C SER A 338 1.64 31.19 9.01
N ASP A 339 0.42 30.91 8.55
CA ASP A 339 -0.57 31.95 8.27
C ASP A 339 -0.99 32.65 9.57
N ASP A 340 -0.50 32.22 10.75
CA ASP A 340 -0.74 32.88 12.02
C ASP A 340 -0.37 34.35 12.00
N ILE A 341 -1.33 35.15 12.46
CA ILE A 341 -1.12 36.56 12.71
C ILE A 341 -0.14 36.67 13.88
N ALA A 342 1.06 37.18 13.59
CA ALA A 342 2.13 37.22 14.56
C ALA A 342 1.91 38.33 15.61
N ALA A 343 2.50 38.17 16.79
CA ALA A 343 2.55 39.27 17.76
C ALA A 343 3.21 40.51 17.13
N GLY A 344 2.55 41.67 17.26
CA GLY A 344 2.97 42.95 16.69
C GLY A 344 2.41 43.23 15.29
N GLU A 345 1.96 42.21 14.55
CA GLU A 345 1.25 42.41 13.27
C GLU A 345 -0.07 43.13 13.51
N GLU A 346 -0.35 44.19 12.75
CA GLU A 346 -1.54 45.04 12.96
C GLU A 346 -1.70 45.54 14.41
N GLY A 347 -0.59 45.62 15.16
CA GLY A 347 -0.56 46.02 16.57
C GLY A 347 -1.00 44.93 17.56
N LEU A 348 -1.12 43.67 17.13
CA LEU A 348 -1.60 42.56 17.96
C LEU A 348 -0.73 42.34 19.21
N SER A 349 -1.34 42.28 20.38
CA SER A 349 -0.60 42.01 21.61
C SER A 349 -0.03 40.58 21.64
N PRO A 350 1.16 40.35 22.25
CA PRO A 350 1.72 39.00 22.37
C PRO A 350 0.81 37.98 23.06
N TRP A 351 0.02 38.41 24.05
CA TRP A 351 -0.94 37.53 24.73
C TRP A 351 -2.13 37.15 23.85
N ALA A 352 -2.46 37.98 22.87
CA ALA A 352 -3.63 37.84 22.02
C ALA A 352 -3.33 37.03 20.75
N ALA A 353 -2.08 36.96 20.29
CA ALA A 353 -1.68 36.18 19.12
C ALA A 353 -2.23 34.73 19.10
N PRO A 354 -1.99 33.88 20.11
CA PRO A 354 -2.56 32.53 20.10
C PRO A 354 -4.10 32.52 20.13
N VAL A 355 -4.71 33.49 20.81
CA VAL A 355 -6.17 33.60 20.96
C VAL A 355 -6.84 34.01 19.65
N VAL A 356 -6.25 34.93 18.90
CA VAL A 356 -6.79 35.40 17.63
C VAL A 356 -6.67 34.31 16.57
N ASN A 357 -5.55 33.61 16.52
CA ASN A 357 -5.37 32.49 15.57
C ASN A 357 -6.32 31.34 15.90
N GLU A 358 -6.50 30.96 17.17
CA GLU A 358 -7.51 29.95 17.55
C GLU A 358 -8.94 30.38 17.16
N ALA A 359 -9.31 31.64 17.41
CA ALA A 359 -10.62 32.15 17.03
C ALA A 359 -10.84 32.19 15.50
N ARG A 360 -9.77 32.46 14.73
CA ARG A 360 -9.78 32.40 13.27
C ARG A 360 -9.99 30.98 12.78
N ASP A 361 -9.24 30.02 13.31
CA ASP A 361 -9.33 28.62 12.92
C ASP A 361 -10.71 28.02 13.27
N GLU A 362 -11.31 28.50 14.37
CA GLU A 362 -12.69 28.14 14.75
C GLU A 362 -13.77 28.86 13.93
N ASN A 363 -13.43 29.75 13.00
CA ASN A 363 -14.34 30.57 12.20
C ASN A 363 -15.25 31.48 13.07
N LEU A 364 -14.71 32.01 14.17
CA LEU A 364 -15.42 32.89 15.12
C LEU A 364 -15.15 34.38 14.88
N VAL A 365 -14.44 34.72 13.81
CA VAL A 365 -14.01 36.09 13.47
C VAL A 365 -14.31 36.43 12.02
N THR A 366 -14.35 37.73 11.71
CA THR A 366 -14.42 38.27 10.35
C THR A 366 -13.12 38.99 10.00
N ASP A 367 -12.79 39.08 8.71
CA ASP A 367 -11.59 39.79 8.26
C ASP A 367 -11.55 41.26 8.72
N LYS A 368 -12.71 41.89 8.92
CA LYS A 368 -12.82 43.27 9.43
C LYS A 368 -12.18 43.47 10.81
N VAL A 369 -12.19 42.43 11.65
CA VAL A 369 -11.64 42.49 13.01
C VAL A 369 -10.20 41.97 13.10
N LEU A 370 -9.63 41.47 12.00
CA LEU A 370 -8.26 40.95 11.92
C LEU A 370 -7.22 42.01 11.52
N VAL A 371 -7.55 43.29 11.71
CA VAL A 371 -6.70 44.44 11.41
C VAL A 371 -6.86 45.52 12.49
N ASP A 372 -5.80 46.31 12.71
CA ASP A 372 -5.73 47.36 13.75
C ASP A 372 -6.25 46.87 15.12
N PHE A 373 -5.66 45.79 15.65
CA PHE A 373 -6.13 45.10 16.85
C PHE A 373 -6.29 45.98 18.11
N PRO A 374 -5.43 47.00 18.35
CA PRO A 374 -5.58 47.91 19.48
C PRO A 374 -6.79 48.85 19.38
N SER A 375 -7.38 49.01 18.20
CA SER A 375 -8.53 49.90 18.02
C SER A 375 -9.77 49.41 18.78
N PRO A 376 -10.61 50.33 19.30
CA PRO A 376 -11.92 49.98 19.82
C PRO A 376 -12.78 49.27 18.77
N ILE A 377 -13.43 48.17 19.17
CA ILE A 377 -14.39 47.48 18.30
C ILE A 377 -15.69 48.30 18.19
N THR A 378 -16.21 48.38 16.97
CA THR A 378 -17.50 49.02 16.69
C THR A 378 -18.69 48.11 17.01
N ARG A 379 -19.88 48.70 17.13
CA ARG A 379 -21.15 47.98 17.32
C ARG A 379 -21.43 47.02 16.18
N GLU A 380 -21.12 47.41 14.95
CA GLU A 380 -21.26 46.53 13.79
C GLU A 380 -20.33 45.33 13.89
N GLU A 381 -19.03 45.54 14.07
CA GLU A 381 -18.04 44.47 14.12
C GLU A 381 -18.38 43.47 15.24
N PHE A 382 -18.69 43.93 16.45
CA PHE A 382 -19.03 43.02 17.54
C PHE A 382 -20.35 42.28 17.31
N CYS A 383 -21.27 42.90 16.57
CA CYS A 383 -22.52 42.26 16.17
C CYS A 383 -22.26 41.10 15.19
N GLU A 384 -21.33 41.26 14.24
CA GLU A 384 -20.92 40.18 13.33
C GLU A 384 -20.34 39.00 14.12
N LEU A 385 -19.46 39.27 15.09
CA LEU A 385 -18.89 38.21 15.94
C LEU A 385 -19.95 37.49 16.78
N ALA A 386 -20.93 38.22 17.31
CA ALA A 386 -22.03 37.64 18.08
C ALA A 386 -22.93 36.72 17.25
N VAL A 387 -23.13 37.04 15.96
CA VAL A 387 -23.86 36.16 15.03
C VAL A 387 -23.02 34.94 14.66
N LEU A 388 -21.74 35.11 14.36
CA LEU A 388 -20.85 33.96 14.10
C LEU A 388 -20.83 32.99 15.28
N LEU A 389 -20.75 33.51 16.51
CA LEU A 389 -20.82 32.69 17.71
C LEU A 389 -22.15 31.92 17.81
N TYR A 390 -23.29 32.57 17.55
CA TYR A 390 -24.59 31.90 17.52
C TYR A 390 -24.64 30.79 16.47
N GLU A 391 -24.23 31.09 15.23
CA GLU A 391 -24.29 30.15 14.11
C GLU A 391 -23.35 28.96 14.35
N LYS A 392 -22.16 29.22 14.89
CA LYS A 392 -21.18 28.19 15.28
C LYS A 392 -21.72 27.28 16.39
N MET A 393 -22.28 27.84 17.46
CA MET A 393 -22.76 27.04 18.60
C MET A 393 -24.06 26.29 18.31
N THR A 394 -24.90 26.76 17.37
CA THR A 394 -26.16 26.09 17.02
C THR A 394 -26.05 25.19 15.80
N GLY A 395 -25.01 25.34 14.98
CA GLY A 395 -24.89 24.68 13.67
C GLY A 395 -25.91 25.17 12.64
N THR A 396 -26.61 26.28 12.90
CA THR A 396 -27.67 26.80 12.02
C THR A 396 -27.49 28.29 11.74
N ALA A 397 -27.86 28.71 10.53
CA ALA A 397 -27.81 30.12 10.16
C ALA A 397 -28.84 30.95 10.94
N ALA A 398 -28.43 32.13 11.40
CA ALA A 398 -29.31 33.05 12.11
C ALA A 398 -30.42 33.56 11.18
N PRO A 399 -31.70 33.58 11.63
CA PRO A 399 -32.83 33.95 10.80
C PRO A 399 -32.80 35.45 10.45
N ALA A 400 -32.97 35.76 9.16
CA ALA A 400 -33.12 37.13 8.69
C ALA A 400 -34.50 37.71 9.08
N PRO A 401 -34.60 39.00 9.42
CA PRO A 401 -35.89 39.64 9.70
C PRO A 401 -36.68 39.90 8.41
N ALA A 402 -38.01 39.99 8.55
CA ALA A 402 -38.91 40.29 7.43
C ALA A 402 -38.78 41.73 6.89
N ALA A 403 -38.33 42.67 7.72
CA ALA A 403 -38.10 44.07 7.34
C ALA A 403 -36.91 44.65 8.11
N ASN A 404 -36.20 45.61 7.51
CA ASN A 404 -35.12 46.34 8.16
C ASN A 404 -35.69 47.42 9.11
N PRO A 405 -35.47 47.34 10.43
CA PRO A 405 -35.96 48.34 11.38
C PRO A 405 -35.06 49.59 11.48
N PHE A 406 -33.91 49.61 10.80
CA PHE A 406 -32.90 50.66 10.90
C PHE A 406 -32.73 51.43 9.59
N SER A 407 -32.60 52.75 9.72
CA SER A 407 -32.41 53.69 8.61
C SER A 407 -30.94 53.93 8.24
N ASP A 408 -30.02 53.56 9.11
CA ASP A 408 -28.58 53.88 9.04
C ASP A 408 -27.67 52.67 8.80
N THR A 409 -28.23 51.49 8.57
CA THR A 409 -27.48 50.28 8.18
C THR A 409 -28.33 49.33 7.36
N THR A 410 -27.67 48.60 6.47
CA THR A 410 -28.24 47.47 5.70
C THR A 410 -27.43 46.19 5.90
N ASN A 411 -26.51 46.15 6.88
CA ASN A 411 -25.65 44.99 7.12
C ASN A 411 -26.51 43.81 7.62
N PRO A 412 -26.55 42.67 6.89
CA PRO A 412 -27.42 41.54 7.22
C PRO A 412 -27.14 40.93 8.60
N GLN A 413 -25.90 41.01 9.11
CA GLN A 413 -25.56 40.47 10.43
C GLN A 413 -26.17 41.31 11.56
N ILE A 414 -26.22 42.64 11.38
CA ILE A 414 -26.94 43.53 12.31
C ILE A 414 -28.43 43.18 12.32
N LEU A 415 -29.00 42.96 11.13
CA LEU A 415 -30.42 42.63 11.00
C LEU A 415 -30.77 41.28 11.66
N LYS A 416 -29.94 40.26 11.46
CA LYS A 416 -30.06 38.94 12.12
C LYS A 416 -29.95 39.06 13.64
N ALA A 417 -28.95 39.77 14.14
CA ALA A 417 -28.78 39.96 15.58
C ALA A 417 -29.93 40.74 16.22
N ALA A 418 -30.48 41.73 15.53
CA ALA A 418 -31.67 42.46 15.99
C ALA A 418 -32.91 41.55 16.01
N ASN A 419 -33.07 40.69 14.99
CA ASN A 419 -34.15 39.70 14.93
C ASN A 419 -34.08 38.68 16.07
N LEU A 420 -32.86 38.25 16.42
CA LEU A 420 -32.58 37.38 17.58
C LEU A 420 -32.65 38.13 18.93
N GLY A 421 -32.89 39.45 18.93
CA GLY A 421 -32.91 40.26 20.15
C GLY A 421 -31.55 40.37 20.86
N ILE A 422 -30.45 40.03 20.18
CA ILE A 422 -29.08 40.18 20.71
C ILE A 422 -28.76 41.68 20.85
N VAL A 423 -29.15 42.47 19.86
CA VAL A 423 -28.94 43.92 19.83
C VAL A 423 -30.26 44.69 19.68
N GLY A 424 -30.22 45.98 20.03
CA GLY A 424 -31.30 46.93 19.80
C GLY A 424 -30.78 48.25 19.24
N GLY A 425 -31.69 49.08 18.71
CA GLY A 425 -31.36 50.41 18.21
C GLY A 425 -31.06 51.43 19.31
N VAL A 426 -30.47 52.55 18.91
CA VAL A 426 -30.18 53.69 19.80
C VAL A 426 -31.31 54.74 19.88
N GLY A 427 -32.46 54.42 19.27
CA GLY A 427 -33.60 55.33 19.13
C GLY A 427 -33.68 55.99 17.75
N GLY A 428 -34.84 56.57 17.42
CA GLY A 428 -35.05 57.29 16.16
C GLY A 428 -34.91 56.42 14.89
N GLY A 429 -35.14 55.11 14.99
CA GLY A 429 -34.97 54.19 13.86
C GLY A 429 -33.52 54.00 13.43
N LYS A 430 -32.55 54.12 14.36
CA LYS A 430 -31.11 53.98 14.09
C LYS A 430 -30.44 52.91 14.94
N PHE A 431 -29.40 52.28 14.39
CA PHE A 431 -28.54 51.31 15.07
C PHE A 431 -27.22 51.91 15.57
N ALA A 432 -26.69 52.91 14.86
CA ALA A 432 -25.38 53.52 15.04
C ALA A 432 -24.21 52.51 14.89
N PRO A 433 -23.98 51.94 13.69
CA PRO A 433 -23.00 50.87 13.48
C PRO A 433 -21.56 51.24 13.85
N ASN A 434 -21.18 52.51 13.65
CA ASN A 434 -19.81 53.00 13.87
C ASN A 434 -19.51 53.42 15.31
N ASN A 435 -20.49 53.34 16.22
CA ASN A 435 -20.20 53.65 17.63
C ASN A 435 -19.37 52.52 18.24
N ASN A 436 -18.43 52.86 19.11
CA ASN A 436 -17.66 51.88 19.87
C ASN A 436 -18.52 51.20 20.94
N VAL A 437 -18.19 49.96 21.26
CA VAL A 437 -18.91 49.17 22.28
C VAL A 437 -18.15 49.18 23.61
N THR A 438 -18.86 49.50 24.68
CA THR A 438 -18.33 49.43 26.04
C THR A 438 -18.29 48.00 26.57
N ARG A 439 -17.44 47.73 27.56
CA ARG A 439 -17.32 46.39 28.18
C ARG A 439 -18.65 45.87 28.74
N GLN A 440 -19.47 46.74 29.33
CA GLN A 440 -20.79 46.34 29.86
C GLN A 440 -21.79 46.02 28.74
N GLU A 441 -21.71 46.71 27.59
CA GLU A 441 -22.55 46.42 26.42
C GLU A 441 -22.16 45.08 25.78
N ILE A 442 -20.86 44.80 25.65
CA ILE A 442 -20.36 43.50 25.18
C ILE A 442 -20.88 42.36 26.06
N ALA A 443 -20.81 42.52 27.39
CA ALA A 443 -21.33 41.51 28.31
C ALA A 443 -22.82 41.22 28.07
N VAL A 444 -23.63 42.26 27.84
CA VAL A 444 -25.06 42.12 27.57
C VAL A 444 -25.32 41.45 26.21
N MET A 445 -24.57 41.84 25.17
CA MET A 445 -24.69 41.21 23.85
C MET A 445 -24.34 39.72 23.91
N LEU A 446 -23.22 39.35 24.54
CA LEU A 446 -22.83 37.95 24.72
C LEU A 446 -23.84 37.16 25.54
N LEU A 447 -24.41 37.73 26.61
CA LEU A 447 -25.42 37.04 27.41
C LEU A 447 -26.67 36.76 26.59
N ARG A 448 -27.09 37.72 25.76
CA ARG A 448 -28.26 37.56 24.88
C ARG A 448 -28.00 36.56 23.77
N THR A 449 -26.79 36.54 23.20
CA THR A 449 -26.37 35.48 22.26
C THR A 449 -26.49 34.12 22.94
N LEU A 450 -25.92 33.96 24.13
CA LEU A 450 -25.98 32.70 24.87
C LEU A 450 -27.40 32.29 25.23
N LYS A 451 -28.29 33.22 25.61
CA LYS A 451 -29.72 32.92 25.85
C LYS A 451 -30.46 32.45 24.60
N ASN A 452 -30.01 32.86 23.40
CA ASN A 452 -30.57 32.35 22.14
C ASN A 452 -30.01 30.96 21.79
N VAL A 453 -28.75 30.68 22.13
CA VAL A 453 -28.13 29.35 21.96
C VAL A 453 -28.67 28.34 22.98
N MET A 454 -28.83 28.78 24.24
CA MET A 454 -29.22 27.97 25.38
C MET A 454 -30.40 28.63 26.14
N PRO A 455 -31.65 28.47 25.66
CA PRO A 455 -32.82 29.17 26.23
C PRO A 455 -33.08 28.94 27.72
N ASN A 456 -32.62 27.81 28.25
CA ASN A 456 -32.85 27.40 29.65
C ASN A 456 -31.66 27.67 30.58
N ILE A 457 -30.64 28.42 30.12
CA ILE A 457 -29.46 28.68 30.93
C ILE A 457 -29.80 29.55 32.16
N SER A 458 -29.34 29.12 33.34
CA SER A 458 -29.45 29.92 34.56
C SER A 458 -28.38 31.00 34.57
N THR A 459 -28.79 32.27 34.61
CA THR A 459 -27.89 33.42 34.52
C THR A 459 -27.66 34.14 35.84
N ALA A 460 -28.31 33.69 36.91
CA ALA A 460 -28.13 34.25 38.24
C ALA A 460 -26.72 33.90 38.77
N ALA A 461 -25.88 34.93 38.94
CA ALA A 461 -24.51 34.76 39.39
C ALA A 461 -24.11 35.86 40.38
N GLN A 462 -23.07 35.61 41.17
CA GLN A 462 -22.35 36.63 41.92
C GLN A 462 -20.97 36.85 41.29
N PHE A 463 -20.36 37.98 41.61
CA PHE A 463 -18.99 38.24 41.18
C PHE A 463 -18.03 37.20 41.76
N LYS A 464 -17.20 36.63 40.89
CA LYS A 464 -16.04 35.82 41.28
C LYS A 464 -14.90 36.71 41.78
N THR A 465 -14.75 37.89 41.18
CA THR A 465 -13.74 38.89 41.53
C THR A 465 -14.38 40.14 42.13
N GLN A 466 -13.85 40.65 43.24
CA GLN A 466 -14.29 41.92 43.79
C GLN A 466 -13.70 43.09 42.98
N PHE A 467 -14.56 43.91 42.38
CA PHE A 467 -14.15 45.09 41.60
C PHE A 467 -14.39 46.39 42.37
N GLN A 468 -13.40 47.28 42.37
CA GLN A 468 -13.47 48.58 43.04
C GLN A 468 -14.54 49.51 42.42
N ASP A 469 -14.78 49.37 41.12
CA ASP A 469 -15.71 50.16 40.32
C ASP A 469 -17.01 49.40 39.97
N ALA A 470 -17.33 48.32 40.70
CA ALA A 470 -18.57 47.56 40.48
C ALA A 470 -19.83 48.44 40.57
N GLY A 471 -19.79 49.51 41.38
CA GLY A 471 -20.88 50.48 41.50
C GLY A 471 -21.12 51.35 40.25
N SER A 472 -20.19 51.36 39.29
CA SER A 472 -20.30 52.10 38.03
C SER A 472 -20.98 51.29 36.91
N ILE A 473 -21.32 50.02 37.18
CA ILE A 473 -22.05 49.16 36.25
C ILE A 473 -23.51 49.60 36.26
N ASP A 474 -24.09 49.84 35.08
CA ASP A 474 -25.52 50.19 35.03
C ASP A 474 -26.38 49.00 35.44
N SER A 475 -27.53 49.30 36.04
CA SER A 475 -28.50 48.27 36.47
C SER A 475 -28.91 47.31 35.36
N TRP A 476 -29.01 47.79 34.12
CA TRP A 476 -29.36 46.99 32.95
C TRP A 476 -28.26 46.02 32.49
N ALA A 477 -26.99 46.27 32.87
CA ALA A 477 -25.86 45.43 32.51
C ALA A 477 -25.41 44.51 33.65
N LEU A 478 -25.85 44.78 34.89
CA LEU A 478 -25.32 44.16 36.09
C LEU A 478 -25.41 42.62 36.09
N GLU A 479 -26.53 42.06 35.64
CA GLU A 479 -26.71 40.60 35.52
C GLU A 479 -25.66 40.00 34.57
N ALA A 480 -25.53 40.57 33.37
CA ALA A 480 -24.61 40.08 32.35
C ALA A 480 -23.16 40.18 32.80
N VAL A 481 -22.77 41.29 33.40
CA VAL A 481 -21.38 41.47 33.88
C VAL A 481 -21.06 40.48 35.00
N LYS A 482 -21.99 40.24 35.94
CA LYS A 482 -21.82 39.20 36.97
C LYS A 482 -21.69 37.80 36.35
N PHE A 483 -22.56 37.46 35.41
CA PHE A 483 -22.54 36.16 34.74
C PHE A 483 -21.24 35.91 33.98
N MET A 484 -20.76 36.90 33.20
CA MET A 484 -19.52 36.77 32.44
C MET A 484 -18.30 36.65 33.36
N ASN A 485 -18.28 37.37 34.48
CA ASN A 485 -17.20 37.26 35.45
C ASN A 485 -17.21 35.92 36.20
N ALA A 486 -18.39 35.43 36.60
CA ALA A 486 -18.53 34.14 37.26
C ALA A 486 -18.06 32.96 36.39
N ASN A 487 -18.14 33.12 35.06
CA ASN A 487 -17.78 32.09 34.07
C ASN A 487 -16.41 32.29 33.44
N ASP A 488 -15.56 33.18 33.98
CA ASP A 488 -14.20 33.44 33.49
C ASP A 488 -14.11 33.99 32.04
N ILE A 489 -15.24 34.46 31.51
CA ILE A 489 -15.27 35.10 30.18
C ILE A 489 -14.68 36.50 30.29
N ILE A 490 -15.19 37.29 31.24
CA ILE A 490 -14.74 38.64 31.54
C ILE A 490 -14.02 38.67 32.90
N ALA A 491 -12.69 38.73 32.88
CA ALA A 491 -11.86 38.73 34.10
C ALA A 491 -11.75 40.11 34.78
N GLY A 492 -11.87 41.21 34.03
CA GLY A 492 -11.52 42.56 34.49
C GLY A 492 -10.04 42.90 34.27
N SER A 493 -9.59 44.00 34.85
CA SER A 493 -8.21 44.49 34.75
C SER A 493 -7.66 44.75 36.16
N THR A 494 -6.51 44.18 36.48
CA THR A 494 -5.87 44.36 37.79
C THR A 494 -4.70 45.32 37.67
N VAL A 495 -4.74 46.41 38.44
CA VAL A 495 -3.67 47.40 38.51
C VAL A 495 -3.25 47.55 39.96
N ASN A 496 -1.98 47.29 40.25
CA ASN A 496 -1.41 47.36 41.61
C ASN A 496 -2.22 46.54 42.65
N GLY A 497 -2.67 45.34 42.26
CA GLY A 497 -3.45 44.44 43.12
C GLY A 497 -4.94 44.81 43.26
N VAL A 498 -5.38 45.91 42.67
CA VAL A 498 -6.79 46.33 42.68
C VAL A 498 -7.44 45.95 41.35
N SER A 499 -8.56 45.23 41.42
CA SER A 499 -9.31 44.80 40.24
C SER A 499 -10.38 45.82 39.85
N TYR A 500 -10.47 46.12 38.56
CA TYR A 500 -11.46 47.02 37.96
C TYR A 500 -12.20 46.32 36.82
N MET A 501 -13.49 46.60 36.69
CA MET A 501 -14.32 46.13 35.60
C MET A 501 -14.28 47.08 34.39
N LEU A 502 -14.10 48.38 34.63
CA LEU A 502 -14.11 49.45 33.63
C LEU A 502 -15.38 49.39 32.74
N PRO A 503 -16.59 49.36 33.32
CA PRO A 503 -17.80 49.03 32.57
C PRO A 503 -18.11 49.99 31.41
N LYS A 504 -17.69 51.25 31.51
CA LYS A 504 -17.87 52.28 30.47
C LYS A 504 -16.69 52.39 29.49
N GLY A 505 -15.61 51.64 29.73
CA GLY A 505 -14.45 51.62 28.85
C GLY A 505 -14.78 50.89 27.55
N ASN A 506 -14.22 51.37 26.44
CA ASN A 506 -14.29 50.67 25.16
C ASN A 506 -13.46 49.39 25.20
N THR A 507 -13.85 48.40 24.39
CA THR A 507 -13.14 47.13 24.25
C THR A 507 -12.37 47.11 22.93
N THR A 508 -11.11 46.67 22.95
CA THR A 508 -10.32 46.54 21.71
C THR A 508 -10.76 45.34 20.88
N LYS A 509 -10.43 45.30 19.58
CA LYS A 509 -10.75 44.15 18.72
C LYS A 509 -10.16 42.84 19.25
N GLU A 510 -8.88 42.83 19.66
CA GLU A 510 -8.23 41.64 20.25
C GLU A 510 -8.94 41.16 21.55
N GLN A 511 -9.42 42.08 22.37
CA GLN A 511 -10.17 41.74 23.58
C GLN A 511 -11.55 41.18 23.22
N ALA A 512 -12.24 41.77 22.25
CA ALA A 512 -13.55 41.30 21.80
C ALA A 512 -13.49 39.88 21.22
N ILE A 513 -12.49 39.60 20.37
CA ILE A 513 -12.22 38.25 19.84
C ILE A 513 -11.98 37.27 20.99
N ALA A 514 -11.14 37.63 21.97
CA ALA A 514 -10.87 36.79 23.13
C ALA A 514 -12.14 36.46 23.94
N LEU A 515 -13.06 37.42 24.09
CA LEU A 515 -14.31 37.21 24.83
C LEU A 515 -15.25 36.26 24.09
N VAL A 516 -15.30 36.33 22.75
CA VAL A 516 -16.09 35.43 21.91
C VAL A 516 -15.54 34.00 21.98
N LEU A 517 -14.23 33.82 21.81
CA LEU A 517 -13.59 32.51 21.92
C LEU A 517 -13.78 31.90 23.32
N ARG A 518 -13.62 32.68 24.39
CA ARG A 518 -13.86 32.19 25.76
C ARG A 518 -15.30 31.76 25.97
N MET A 519 -16.26 32.51 25.43
CA MET A 519 -17.67 32.13 25.48
C MET A 519 -17.91 30.80 24.76
N TYR A 520 -17.36 30.63 23.56
CA TYR A 520 -17.41 29.39 22.80
C TYR A 520 -16.79 28.23 23.59
N ASN A 521 -15.53 28.34 24.00
CA ASN A 521 -14.82 27.27 24.73
C ASN A 521 -15.52 26.89 26.03
N LYS A 522 -16.16 27.85 26.72
CA LYS A 522 -16.85 27.61 27.99
C LYS A 522 -18.15 26.80 27.83
N PHE A 523 -18.87 26.98 26.72
CA PHE A 523 -20.24 26.46 26.56
C PHE A 523 -20.46 25.55 25.36
N ASN A 524 -19.46 25.38 24.48
CA ASN A 524 -19.52 24.45 23.34
C ASN A 524 -19.18 22.99 23.72
N THR A 525 -18.89 22.72 24.99
CA THR A 525 -18.56 21.38 25.51
C THR A 525 -19.76 20.66 26.15
N LEU A 526 -20.97 21.17 25.91
CA LEU A 526 -22.26 20.59 26.30
C LEU A 526 -23.08 20.32 25.05
#